data_AF-A0A359EBG9-F1
#
_entry.id   AF-A0A359EBG9-F1
#
_cell.length_a   1.000
_cell.length_b   1.000
_cell.length_c   1.000
_cell.angle_alpha   90.00
_cell.angle_beta   90.00
_cell.angle_gamma   90.00
#
_symmetry.space_group_name_H-M   'P 1'
#
loop_
_entity.id
_entity.type
_entity.pdbx_description
1 polymer ?
#
loop_
_entity_poly.entity_id
_entity_poly.type
_entity_poly.pdbx_seq_one_letter_code
_entity_poly.pdbx_strand_id
1 'polypeptide(L)' 'WTLLFPRARAVITDVGAPLSHAAIVARELGIPAVVGCGDATARLKTGDRVRVDGGRGTVEIFV' A
#
# COMPACT_ATOMS: atom_id res chain seq x y z
N TRP A 1 -8.61 9.32 -4.44
CA TRP A 1 -7.89 8.95 -3.20
C TRP A 1 -6.54 9.66 -3.05
N THR A 2 -5.98 10.28 -4.10
CA THR A 2 -4.66 10.93 -4.08
C THR A 2 -4.44 11.90 -2.91
N LEU A 3 -5.46 12.71 -2.55
CA LEU A 3 -5.37 13.68 -1.44
C LEU A 3 -5.19 13.04 -0.05
N LEU A 4 -5.37 11.73 0.08
CA LEU A 4 -5.16 11.00 1.34
C LEU A 4 -3.69 10.63 1.54
N PHE A 5 -2.88 10.57 0.47
CA PHE A 5 -1.51 10.08 0.54
C PHE A 5 -0.63 10.86 1.52
N PRO A 6 -0.65 12.21 1.57
CA PRO A 6 0.18 12.94 2.53
C PRO A 6 -0.09 12.60 4.00
N ARG A 7 -1.24 11.99 4.30
CA ARG A 7 -1.61 11.53 5.65
C ARG A 7 -1.38 10.03 5.87
N ALA A 8 -1.09 9.27 4.82
CA ALA A 8 -0.90 7.83 4.89
C ALA A 8 0.52 7.46 5.33
N ARG A 9 0.66 6.38 6.11
CA ARG A 9 1.97 5.79 6.46
C ARG A 9 2.46 4.78 5.43
N ALA A 10 1.54 4.15 4.71
CA ALA A 10 1.79 3.21 3.63
C ALA A 10 0.54 3.11 2.74
N VAL A 11 0.70 2.57 1.54
CA VAL A 11 -0.41 2.32 0.60
C VAL A 11 -0.40 0.86 0.16
N ILE A 12 -1.55 0.21 0.24
CA ILE A 12 -1.75 -1.16 -0.23
C ILE A 12 -2.93 -1.13 -1.20
N THR A 13 -2.78 -1.72 -2.39
CA THR A 13 -3.86 -1.80 -3.37
C THR A 13 -4.02 -3.20 -3.93
N ASP A 14 -5.26 -3.62 -4.18
CA ASP A 14 -5.55 -4.89 -4.85
C ASP A 14 -5.10 -4.89 -6.30
N VAL A 15 -5.27 -3.75 -6.97
CA VAL A 15 -4.95 -3.57 -8.39
C VAL A 15 -3.84 -2.54 -8.54
N GLY A 16 -2.94 -2.79 -9.48
CA GLY A 16 -1.89 -1.86 -9.84
C GLY A 16 -0.65 -2.59 -10.34
N ALA A 17 0.28 -1.80 -10.83
CA ALA A 17 1.61 -2.24 -11.28
C ALA A 17 2.64 -1.21 -10.81
N PRO A 18 3.96 -1.51 -10.88
CA PRO A 18 5.00 -0.60 -10.40
C PRO A 18 4.98 0.82 -11.01
N LEU A 19 4.39 1.01 -12.19
CA LEU A 19 4.23 2.31 -12.86
C LEU A 19 2.80 2.88 -12.78
N SER A 20 1.94 2.30 -11.93
CA SER A 20 0.58 2.80 -11.73
C SER A 20 0.55 4.12 -10.98
N HIS A 21 -0.57 4.84 -11.10
CA HIS A 21 -0.79 6.12 -10.39
C HIS A 21 -0.50 6.02 -8.89
N ALA A 22 -0.91 4.94 -8.22
CA ALA A 22 -0.66 4.74 -6.79
C ALA A 22 0.83 4.58 -6.47
N ALA A 23 1.55 3.79 -7.26
CA ALA A 23 2.98 3.59 -7.07
C ALA A 23 3.79 4.86 -7.33
N ILE A 24 3.45 5.62 -8.38
CA ILE A 24 4.15 6.86 -8.74
C ILE A 24 3.97 7.91 -7.64
N VAL A 25 2.72 8.21 -7.25
CA VAL A 25 2.45 9.23 -6.22
C VAL A 25 3.03 8.82 -4.87
N ALA A 26 2.97 7.53 -4.49
CA ALA A 26 3.58 7.07 -3.25
C ALA A 26 5.10 7.27 -3.25
N ARG A 27 5.77 6.96 -4.37
CA ARG A 27 7.21 7.16 -4.53
C ARG A 27 7.61 8.63 -4.46
N GLU A 28 6.85 9.52 -5.10
CA GLU A 28 7.09 10.98 -5.05
C GLU A 28 6.97 11.54 -3.63
N LEU A 29 6.07 10.96 -2.82
CA LEU A 29 5.85 11.36 -1.43
C LEU A 29 6.71 10.59 -0.42
N GLY A 30 7.56 9.66 -0.87
CA GLY A 30 8.40 8.83 0.01
C GLY A 30 7.59 7.86 0.88
N ILE A 31 6.39 7.47 0.46
CA ILE A 31 5.49 6.58 1.19
C ILE A 31 5.70 5.15 0.68
N PRO A 32 5.93 4.15 1.56
CA PRO A 32 5.96 2.75 1.17
C PRO A 32 4.65 2.32 0.51
N ALA A 33 4.74 1.65 -0.64
CA ALA A 33 3.56 1.14 -1.33
C ALA A 33 3.76 -0.28 -1.86
N VAL A 34 2.73 -1.11 -1.72
CA VAL A 34 2.63 -2.42 -2.36
C VAL A 34 1.34 -2.43 -3.16
N VAL A 35 1.46 -2.60 -4.48
CA VAL A 35 0.33 -2.50 -5.41
C VAL A 35 0.13 -3.82 -6.14
N GLY A 36 -1.11 -4.12 -6.52
CA GLY A 36 -1.42 -5.36 -7.23
C GLY A 36 -1.49 -6.59 -6.31
N CYS A 37 -1.93 -6.43 -5.07
CA CYS A 37 -2.02 -7.52 -4.08
C CYS A 37 -3.13 -8.54 -4.39
N GLY A 38 -4.06 -8.23 -5.30
CA GLY A 38 -5.20 -9.08 -5.65
C GLY A 38 -6.35 -9.03 -4.64
N ASP A 39 -6.08 -9.36 -3.37
CA ASP A 39 -7.12 -9.57 -2.35
C ASP A 39 -6.88 -8.85 -1.00
N ALA A 40 -5.99 -7.86 -0.98
CA ALA A 40 -5.62 -7.15 0.24
C ALA A 40 -6.81 -6.48 0.93
N THR A 41 -7.73 -5.82 0.20
CA THR A 41 -8.90 -5.18 0.83
C THR A 41 -9.92 -6.18 1.39
N ALA A 42 -9.93 -7.42 0.88
CA ALA A 42 -10.75 -8.49 1.43
C ALA A 42 -10.14 -9.07 2.71
N ARG A 43 -8.81 -9.16 2.77
CA ARG A 43 -8.06 -9.77 3.89
C ARG A 43 -7.82 -8.81 5.06
N LEU A 44 -7.43 -7.57 4.76
CA LEU A 44 -7.14 -6.56 5.76
C LEU A 44 -8.43 -6.00 6.36
N LYS A 45 -8.47 -5.91 7.69
CA LYS A 45 -9.59 -5.33 8.44
C LYS A 45 -9.15 -4.05 9.15
N THR A 46 -10.11 -3.14 9.33
CA THR A 46 -9.88 -1.93 10.12
C THR A 46 -9.42 -2.30 11.53
N GLY A 47 -8.28 -1.77 11.94
CA GLY A 47 -7.64 -2.08 13.23
C GLY A 47 -6.42 -2.97 13.12
N ASP A 48 -6.24 -3.68 11.99
CA ASP A 48 -5.06 -4.52 11.76
C ASP A 48 -3.78 -3.68 11.80
N ARG A 49 -2.79 -4.17 12.54
CA ARG A 49 -1.43 -3.65 12.47
C ARG A 49 -0.71 -4.42 11.38
N VAL A 50 -0.11 -3.69 10.44
CA VAL A 50 0.62 -4.29 9.32
C VAL A 50 2.01 -3.71 9.17
N ARG A 51 2.94 -4.53 8.66
CA ARG A 51 4.21 -4.07 8.08
C ARG A 51 4.08 -4.06 6.57
N VAL A 52 4.51 -2.97 5.96
CA VAL A 52 4.53 -2.80 4.50
C VAL A 52 5.97 -2.55 4.06
N ASP A 53 6.49 -3.41 3.19
CA ASP A 53 7.79 -3.24 2.56
C ASP A 53 7.60 -3.06 1.05
N GLY A 54 7.67 -1.81 0.59
CA GLY A 54 7.52 -1.47 -0.83
C GLY A 54 8.71 -1.88 -1.70
N GLY A 55 9.87 -2.16 -1.11
CA GLY A 55 11.05 -2.64 -1.85
C GLY A 55 10.98 -4.14 -2.13
N ARG A 56 10.45 -4.91 -1.17
CA ARG A 56 10.22 -6.36 -1.31
C ARG A 56 8.85 -6.71 -1.88
N GLY A 57 7.91 -5.78 -1.87
CA GLY A 57 6.53 -6.01 -2.31
C GLY A 57 5.71 -6.85 -1.32
N THR A 58 6.00 -6.77 -0.01
CA THR A 58 5.35 -7.61 1.01
C THR A 58 4.48 -6.81 1.97
N VAL A 59 3.38 -7.44 2.39
CA VAL A 59 2.48 -6.97 3.45
C VAL A 59 2.33 -8.09 4.47
N GLU A 60 2.66 -7.80 5.72
CA GLU A 60 2.57 -8.75 6.84
C GLU A 60 1.60 -8.21 7.89
N ILE A 61 0.66 -9.04 8.35
CA ILE A 61 -0.29 -8.71 9.42
C ILE A 61 0.28 -9.18 10.75
N PHE A 62 0.30 -8.31 11.76
CA PHE A 62 0.62 -8.71 13.13
C PHE A 62 -0.62 -9.25 13.82
N VAL A 63 -0.44 -10.38 14.52
CA VAL A 63 -1.43 -10.96 15.43
C VAL A 63 -1.32 -10.31 16.82
#